data_AF-A0A5D0MM93-F1
#
_entry.id   AF-A0A5D0MM93-F1
#
_cell.length_a   1.000
_cell.length_b   1.000
_cell.length_c   1.000
_cell.angle_alpha   90.00
_cell.angle_beta   90.00
_cell.angle_gamma   90.00
#
_symmetry.space_group_name_H-M   'P 1'
#
loop_
_entity.id
_entity.type
_entity.pdbx_description
1 polymer ?
#
loop_
_entity_poly.entity_id
_entity_poly.type
_entity_poly.pdbx_seq_one_letter_code
_entity_poly.pdbx_strand_id
1 'polypeptide(L)'
;MTTEIKALLKKISTAKGITVLLIVFFLSVFIWKNLNFLTQVSFTFKNESAQSSSKQETKNKNKGVAQMDFGNIFIPPSPKKLPAIVVFEIKNDGSAIAKNARINIDLGASKVIGYEVIGPKQNDVSGSEIGSSMLNIDLKLIRPHESAYIYIQVSTPTFKKVAISSDSTAGVKDITLGEYLETGSDRSTPTFQGFLLFLLGGFILTISVYFTIVLLSKLNKLLKME
;
A
#
# COMPACT_ATOMS: atom_id res chain seq x y z
N MET A 1 -1.24 15.95 56.00
CA MET A 1 -0.24 16.15 54.92
C MET A 1 1.13 16.06 55.56
N THR A 2 1.71 14.87 55.45
CA THR A 2 2.74 14.33 56.35
C THR A 2 4.10 14.97 56.11
N THR A 3 4.89 15.05 57.18
CA THR A 3 6.21 15.67 57.30
C THR A 3 7.20 15.26 56.20
N GLU A 4 6.97 14.10 55.59
CA GLU A 4 7.74 13.54 54.47
C GLU A 4 7.59 14.34 53.16
N ILE A 5 6.41 14.89 52.84
CA ILE A 5 6.21 15.70 51.63
C ILE A 5 6.94 17.04 51.75
N LYS A 6 6.97 17.63 52.95
CA LYS A 6 7.75 18.85 53.22
C LYS A 6 9.25 18.61 53.16
N ALA A 7 9.73 17.44 53.60
CA ALA A 7 11.14 17.06 53.48
C ALA A 7 11.57 16.82 52.03
N LEU A 8 10.71 16.19 51.22
CA LEU A 8 10.89 16.03 49.77
C LEU A 8 10.93 17.38 49.04
N LEU A 9 9.99 18.28 49.33
CA LEU A 9 9.97 19.64 48.76
C LEU A 9 11.19 20.47 49.19
N LYS A 10 11.66 20.32 50.43
CA LYS A 10 12.87 21.02 50.91
C LYS A 10 14.17 20.50 50.26
N LYS A 11 14.24 19.19 49.96
CA LYS A 11 15.35 18.61 49.17
C LYS A 11 15.31 19.06 47.71
N ILE A 12 14.12 19.13 47.09
CA ILE A 12 13.96 19.62 45.71
C ILE A 12 14.24 21.14 45.59
N SER A 13 14.01 21.91 46.67
CA SER A 13 14.28 23.35 46.73
C SER A 13 15.77 23.75 46.79
N THR A 14 16.70 22.80 46.98
CA THR A 14 18.12 23.12 46.81
C THR A 14 18.45 23.25 45.33
N ALA A 15 19.32 24.20 44.97
CA ALA A 15 19.69 24.52 43.58
C ALA A 15 20.03 23.27 42.74
N LYS A 16 20.56 22.21 43.35
CA LYS A 16 20.87 20.93 42.70
C LYS A 16 19.63 20.12 42.27
N GLY A 17 18.53 20.16 43.02
CA GLY A 17 17.28 19.47 42.68
C GLY A 17 16.55 20.09 41.49
N ILE A 18 16.57 21.43 41.40
CA ILE A 18 16.04 22.19 40.26
C ILE A 18 16.86 21.91 39.00
N THR A 19 18.19 21.84 39.11
CA THR A 19 19.07 21.48 37.98
C THR A 19 18.79 20.07 37.45
N VAL A 20 18.55 19.09 38.33
CA VAL A 20 18.19 17.73 37.90
C VAL A 20 16.83 17.71 37.19
N LEU A 21 15.85 18.45 37.71
CA LEU A 21 14.52 18.52 37.08
C LEU A 21 14.58 19.20 35.71
N LEU A 22 15.41 20.24 35.57
CA LEU A 22 15.70 20.90 34.30
C LEU A 22 16.40 19.96 33.32
N ILE A 23 17.41 19.19 33.76
CA ILE A 23 18.11 18.24 32.88
C ILE A 23 17.16 17.14 32.39
N VAL A 24 16.31 16.60 33.27
CA VAL A 24 15.31 15.60 32.89
C VAL A 24 14.28 16.19 31.92
N PHE A 25 13.84 17.43 32.15
CA PHE A 25 12.95 18.14 31.25
C PHE A 25 13.59 18.43 29.88
N PHE A 26 14.85 18.85 29.86
CA PHE A 26 15.58 19.08 28.60
C PHE A 26 15.85 17.77 27.86
N LEU A 27 16.16 16.67 28.57
CA LEU A 27 16.32 15.35 27.95
C LEU A 27 15.00 14.85 27.36
N SER A 28 13.88 14.99 28.07
CA SER A 28 12.57 14.53 27.57
C SER A 28 12.11 15.37 26.37
N VAL A 29 12.34 16.69 26.41
CA VAL A 29 12.07 17.58 25.26
C VAL A 29 13.01 17.27 24.08
N PHE A 30 14.28 16.96 24.33
CA PHE A 30 15.23 16.59 23.28
C PHE A 30 14.90 15.23 22.64
N ILE A 31 14.51 14.24 23.45
CA ILE A 31 14.03 12.94 22.96
C ILE A 31 12.74 13.12 22.16
N TRP A 32 11.79 13.92 22.64
CA TRP A 32 10.55 14.19 21.91
C TRP A 32 10.80 14.93 20.59
N LYS A 33 11.68 15.95 20.58
CA LYS A 33 12.06 16.65 19.34
C LYS A 33 12.76 15.73 18.35
N ASN A 34 13.68 14.87 18.79
CA ASN A 34 14.34 13.92 17.90
C ASN A 34 13.41 12.82 17.40
N LEU A 35 12.46 12.36 18.22
CA LEU A 35 11.46 11.38 17.82
C LEU A 35 10.47 11.96 16.79
N ASN A 36 10.08 13.23 16.98
CA ASN A 36 9.28 13.99 16.01
C ASN A 36 10.07 14.28 14.72
N PHE A 37 11.37 14.54 14.82
CA PHE A 37 12.24 14.73 13.65
C PHE A 37 12.38 13.43 12.85
N LEU A 38 12.58 12.29 13.51
CA LEU A 38 12.66 10.98 12.86
C LEU A 38 11.33 10.54 12.24
N THR A 39 10.20 10.88 12.86
CA THR A 39 8.87 10.66 12.26
C THR A 39 8.62 11.59 11.08
N GLN A 40 9.00 12.87 11.15
CA GLN A 40 8.89 13.77 10.01
C GLN A 40 9.82 13.40 8.85
N VAL A 41 11.09 13.06 9.11
CA VAL A 41 12.02 12.60 8.06
C VAL A 41 11.51 11.30 7.42
N SER A 42 10.97 10.36 8.22
CA SER A 42 10.34 9.15 7.67
C SER A 42 9.07 9.45 6.86
N PHE A 43 8.31 10.50 7.22
CA PHE A 43 7.11 10.93 6.49
C PHE A 43 7.46 11.68 5.20
N THR A 44 8.50 12.52 5.22
CA THR A 44 8.97 13.28 4.05
C THR A 44 9.61 12.35 3.03
N PHE A 45 10.44 11.37 3.43
CA PHE A 45 10.99 10.38 2.50
C PHE A 45 9.92 9.42 1.93
N LYS A 46 8.88 9.09 2.70
CA LYS A 46 7.73 8.30 2.22
C LYS A 46 6.84 9.08 1.26
N ASN A 47 6.83 10.42 1.32
CA ASN A 47 6.10 11.27 0.39
C ASN A 47 6.92 11.74 -0.82
N GLU A 48 8.24 11.93 -0.70
CA GLU A 48 9.09 12.33 -1.84
C GLU A 48 9.39 11.19 -2.81
N SER A 49 9.43 9.93 -2.34
CA SER A 49 9.62 8.76 -3.21
C SER A 49 8.31 8.16 -3.76
N ALA A 50 7.15 8.65 -3.31
CA ALA A 50 5.83 8.21 -3.79
C ALA A 50 5.02 9.31 -4.51
N GLN A 51 5.60 10.50 -4.72
CA GLN A 51 4.87 11.63 -5.29
C GLN A 51 5.70 12.41 -6.33
N SER A 52 6.25 11.69 -7.31
CA SER A 52 6.69 12.26 -8.58
C SER A 52 6.32 11.39 -9.78
N SER A 53 5.14 10.76 -9.77
CA SER A 53 4.43 10.39 -11.02
C SER A 53 2.92 10.23 -10.79
N SER A 54 2.14 11.25 -11.20
CA SER A 54 0.72 11.13 -11.64
C SER A 54 -0.44 10.96 -10.64
N LYS A 55 -0.42 11.54 -9.43
CA LYS A 55 -1.60 11.51 -8.53
C LYS A 55 -2.04 12.86 -7.98
N GLN A 56 -2.21 13.88 -8.82
CA GLN A 56 -3.06 15.04 -8.48
C GLN A 56 -3.33 15.98 -9.68
N GLU A 57 -3.88 15.48 -10.78
CA GLU A 57 -4.44 16.39 -11.79
C GLU A 57 -5.59 15.81 -12.63
N THR A 58 -6.59 15.18 -11.99
CA THR A 58 -7.93 15.01 -12.60
C THR A 58 -8.95 14.63 -11.53
N LYS A 59 -9.24 15.54 -10.59
CA LYS A 59 -10.41 15.37 -9.71
C LYS A 59 -11.51 16.40 -9.93
N ASN A 60 -11.45 17.19 -11.01
CA ASN A 60 -12.42 18.24 -11.23
C ASN A 60 -12.81 18.56 -12.70
N LYS A 61 -12.77 17.58 -13.63
CA LYS A 61 -13.16 17.87 -15.03
C LYS A 61 -13.91 16.80 -15.84
N ASN A 62 -14.44 15.72 -15.25
CA ASN A 62 -15.24 14.75 -16.02
C ASN A 62 -16.58 14.44 -15.34
N LYS A 63 -17.47 15.44 -15.25
CA LYS A 63 -18.91 15.16 -15.11
C LYS A 63 -19.42 14.71 -16.48
N GLY A 64 -19.39 13.40 -16.75
CA GLY A 64 -19.97 12.82 -17.97
C GLY A 64 -19.14 11.77 -18.72
N VAL A 65 -17.95 11.39 -18.23
CA VAL A 65 -17.10 10.38 -18.88
C VAL A 65 -17.06 9.12 -18.01
N ALA A 66 -17.21 7.95 -18.64
CA ALA A 66 -17.07 6.67 -17.95
C ALA A 66 -15.59 6.46 -17.56
N GLN A 67 -15.34 5.84 -16.41
CA GLN A 67 -13.99 5.59 -15.93
C GLN A 67 -13.81 4.09 -15.75
N MET A 68 -13.34 3.46 -16.83
CA MET A 68 -13.03 2.04 -16.87
C MET A 68 -11.65 1.81 -16.27
N ASP A 69 -11.54 0.83 -15.38
CA ASP A 69 -10.27 0.46 -14.76
C ASP A 69 -10.21 -1.05 -14.48
N PHE A 70 -9.01 -1.54 -14.21
CA PHE A 70 -8.78 -2.90 -13.74
C PHE A 70 -9.11 -2.98 -12.25
N GLY A 71 -9.96 -3.95 -11.89
CA GLY A 71 -10.18 -4.36 -10.51
C GLY A 71 -9.11 -5.37 -10.08
N ASN A 72 -9.55 -6.49 -9.53
CA ASN A 72 -8.65 -7.59 -9.20
C ASN A 72 -8.28 -8.41 -10.44
N ILE A 73 -6.98 -8.66 -10.59
CA ILE A 73 -6.43 -9.65 -11.52
C ILE A 73 -5.89 -10.79 -10.67
N PHE A 74 -6.32 -12.01 -10.96
CA PHE A 74 -5.92 -13.17 -10.17
C PHE A 74 -5.49 -14.33 -11.07
N ILE A 75 -4.28 -14.81 -10.82
CA ILE A 75 -3.70 -16.00 -11.44
C ILE A 75 -3.43 -17.02 -10.33
N PRO A 76 -4.32 -18.01 -10.12
CA PRO A 76 -4.04 -19.09 -9.17
C PRO A 76 -2.75 -19.84 -9.55
N PRO A 77 -1.97 -20.29 -8.56
CA PRO A 77 -0.83 -21.15 -8.80
C PRO A 77 -1.32 -22.47 -9.43
N SER A 78 -0.86 -22.77 -10.65
CA SER A 78 -1.22 -23.99 -11.36
C SER A 78 0.05 -24.82 -11.65
N PRO A 79 -0.01 -26.17 -11.53
CA PRO A 79 1.06 -27.03 -12.01
C PRO A 79 1.31 -26.78 -13.50
N LYS A 80 2.57 -26.67 -13.93
CA LYS A 80 2.98 -26.35 -15.33
C LYS A 80 2.36 -27.25 -16.42
N LYS A 81 1.74 -28.39 -16.06
CA LYS A 81 1.17 -29.38 -16.99
C LYS A 81 -0.36 -29.35 -17.09
N LEU A 82 -1.04 -28.51 -16.30
CA LEU A 82 -2.50 -28.40 -16.32
C LEU A 82 -2.94 -27.04 -16.84
N PRO A 83 -4.08 -26.98 -17.57
CA PRO A 83 -4.74 -25.72 -17.87
C PRO A 83 -4.88 -24.86 -16.62
N ALA A 84 -4.46 -23.61 -16.72
CA ALA A 84 -4.62 -22.64 -15.65
C ALA A 84 -5.87 -21.80 -15.89
N ILE A 85 -6.33 -21.12 -14.84
CA ILE A 85 -7.38 -20.12 -14.94
C ILE A 85 -6.73 -18.76 -14.72
N VAL A 86 -7.15 -17.75 -15.47
CA VAL A 86 -6.82 -16.35 -15.22
C VAL A 86 -8.14 -15.60 -15.08
N VAL A 87 -8.24 -14.78 -14.03
CA VAL A 87 -9.44 -13.99 -13.74
C VAL A 87 -9.11 -12.52 -13.85
N PHE A 88 -9.92 -11.79 -14.62
CA PHE A 88 -9.83 -10.34 -14.74
C PHE A 88 -11.15 -9.71 -14.29
N GLU A 89 -11.08 -8.75 -13.37
CA GLU A 89 -12.18 -7.86 -13.04
C GLU A 89 -12.00 -6.54 -13.77
N ILE A 90 -13.04 -6.12 -14.48
CA ILE A 90 -13.11 -4.86 -15.22
C ILE A 90 -14.23 -4.05 -14.60
N LYS A 91 -13.93 -2.87 -14.05
CA LYS A 91 -14.90 -2.06 -13.31
C LYS A 91 -15.08 -0.68 -13.92
N ASN A 92 -16.28 -0.13 -13.78
CA ASN A 92 -16.56 1.26 -14.11
C ASN A 92 -16.70 2.07 -12.81
N ASP A 93 -15.63 2.70 -12.36
CA ASP A 93 -15.65 3.58 -11.18
C ASP A 93 -16.21 4.97 -11.49
N GLY A 94 -16.52 5.25 -12.76
CA GLY A 94 -17.03 6.52 -13.23
C GLY A 94 -18.53 6.70 -12.92
N SER A 95 -18.99 7.95 -13.05
CA SER A 95 -20.40 8.31 -12.86
C SER A 95 -21.24 8.17 -14.13
N ALA A 96 -20.63 7.86 -15.27
CA ALA A 96 -21.30 7.67 -16.56
C ALA A 96 -21.20 6.22 -17.04
N ILE A 97 -22.14 5.82 -17.91
CA ILE A 97 -22.20 4.48 -18.51
C ILE A 97 -21.07 4.32 -19.53
N ALA A 98 -20.33 3.21 -19.46
CA ALA A 98 -19.40 2.80 -20.53
C ALA A 98 -20.18 2.05 -21.61
N LYS A 99 -20.26 2.62 -22.82
CA LYS A 99 -20.91 1.99 -23.99
C LYS A 99 -19.87 1.31 -24.86
N ASN A 100 -20.23 0.18 -25.46
CA ASN A 100 -19.39 -0.60 -26.38
C ASN A 100 -17.96 -0.78 -25.84
N ALA A 101 -17.87 -1.25 -24.59
CA ALA A 101 -16.59 -1.52 -23.97
C ALA A 101 -15.94 -2.71 -24.65
N ARG A 102 -14.71 -2.54 -25.15
CA ARG A 102 -13.91 -3.58 -25.77
C ARG A 102 -12.73 -3.92 -24.87
N ILE A 103 -12.61 -5.20 -24.54
CA ILE A 103 -11.51 -5.77 -23.79
C ILE A 103 -10.70 -6.67 -24.73
N ASN A 104 -9.42 -6.35 -24.89
CA ASN A 104 -8.48 -7.14 -25.69
C ASN A 104 -7.43 -7.74 -24.77
N ILE A 105 -7.32 -9.06 -24.77
CA ILE A 105 -6.40 -9.83 -23.92
C ILE A 105 -5.41 -10.55 -24.85
N ASP A 106 -4.15 -10.11 -24.82
CA ASP A 106 -3.01 -10.79 -25.44
C ASP A 106 -2.39 -11.74 -24.40
N LEU A 107 -2.56 -13.04 -24.62
CA LEU A 107 -2.01 -14.10 -23.79
C LEU A 107 -0.55 -14.44 -24.12
N GLY A 108 0.03 -13.84 -25.16
CA GLY A 108 1.39 -14.07 -25.60
C GLY A 108 1.62 -15.52 -26.04
N ALA A 109 2.42 -16.26 -25.26
CA ALA A 109 2.73 -17.66 -25.54
C ALA A 109 1.62 -18.64 -25.08
N SER A 110 0.64 -18.16 -24.32
CA SER A 110 -0.49 -18.95 -23.85
C SER A 110 -1.64 -18.95 -24.84
N LYS A 111 -2.50 -19.97 -24.78
CA LYS A 111 -3.68 -20.13 -25.65
C LYS A 111 -4.96 -20.18 -24.83
N VAL A 112 -6.02 -19.60 -25.37
CA VAL A 112 -7.38 -19.71 -24.81
C VAL A 112 -7.89 -21.13 -25.02
N ILE A 113 -8.27 -21.81 -23.94
CA ILE A 113 -8.93 -23.13 -23.96
C ILE A 113 -10.44 -22.96 -23.83
N GLY A 114 -10.86 -22.00 -23.01
CA GLY A 114 -12.25 -21.63 -22.81
C GLY A 114 -12.32 -20.33 -22.05
N TYR A 115 -13.44 -19.63 -22.11
CA TYR A 115 -13.65 -18.43 -21.31
C TYR A 115 -15.13 -18.28 -20.96
N GLU A 116 -15.37 -17.60 -19.85
CA GLU A 116 -16.70 -17.23 -19.38
C GLU A 116 -16.66 -15.77 -18.94
N VAL A 117 -17.70 -15.02 -19.28
CA VAL A 117 -17.86 -13.62 -18.84
C VAL A 117 -19.08 -13.53 -17.93
N ILE A 118 -18.84 -13.13 -16.69
CA ILE A 118 -19.88 -12.89 -15.69
C ILE A 118 -20.00 -11.38 -15.51
N GLY A 119 -21.11 -10.80 -15.93
CA GLY A 119 -21.29 -9.35 -15.92
C GLY A 119 -22.63 -8.90 -16.50
N PRO A 120 -22.85 -7.59 -16.65
CA PRO A 120 -24.15 -7.03 -17.04
C PRO A 120 -24.61 -7.56 -18.41
N LYS A 121 -25.83 -8.13 -18.43
CA LYS A 121 -26.54 -8.77 -19.56
C LYS A 121 -25.63 -9.60 -20.50
N GLN A 122 -25.46 -10.87 -20.15
CA GLN A 122 -24.72 -11.90 -20.92
C GLN A 122 -25.07 -12.00 -22.42
N ASN A 123 -26.24 -11.52 -22.84
CA ASN A 123 -26.72 -11.63 -24.23
C ASN A 123 -25.97 -10.76 -25.25
N ASP A 124 -25.07 -9.89 -24.81
CA ASP A 124 -24.37 -8.92 -25.67
C ASP A 124 -22.83 -9.15 -25.67
N VAL A 125 -22.37 -10.39 -25.43
CA VAL A 125 -20.95 -10.76 -25.43
C VAL A 125 -20.58 -11.46 -26.74
N SER A 126 -19.73 -10.85 -27.56
CA SER A 126 -19.03 -11.54 -28.65
C SER A 126 -17.59 -11.78 -28.23
N GLY A 127 -17.12 -13.03 -28.34
CA GLY A 127 -15.74 -13.38 -28.05
C GLY A 127 -15.05 -14.11 -29.20
N SER A 128 -13.71 -14.12 -29.16
CA SER A 128 -12.85 -14.67 -30.21
C SER A 128 -12.73 -16.19 -30.17
N GLU A 129 -12.13 -16.77 -31.20
CA GLU A 129 -12.00 -18.23 -31.38
C GLU A 129 -11.14 -18.89 -30.28
N ILE A 130 -11.64 -20.02 -29.77
CA ILE A 130 -10.89 -20.92 -28.87
C ILE A 130 -9.62 -21.41 -29.60
N GLY A 131 -8.50 -21.48 -28.88
CA GLY A 131 -7.19 -21.87 -29.42
C GLY A 131 -6.30 -20.69 -29.85
N SER A 132 -6.85 -19.48 -29.92
CA SER A 132 -6.10 -18.24 -30.17
C SER A 132 -5.29 -17.81 -28.93
N SER A 133 -4.22 -17.05 -29.16
CA SER A 133 -3.48 -16.32 -28.12
C SER A 133 -4.05 -14.91 -27.87
N MET A 134 -5.04 -14.49 -28.66
CA MET A 134 -5.76 -13.23 -28.49
C MET A 134 -7.22 -13.51 -28.19
N LEU A 135 -7.74 -12.88 -27.15
CA LEU A 135 -9.15 -12.88 -26.81
C LEU A 135 -9.68 -11.46 -26.84
N ASN A 136 -10.58 -11.19 -27.76
CA ASN A 136 -11.31 -9.93 -27.83
C ASN A 136 -12.71 -10.18 -27.30
N ILE A 137 -13.15 -9.34 -26.37
CA ILE A 137 -14.48 -9.39 -25.75
C ILE A 137 -15.10 -8.02 -25.91
N ASP A 138 -16.23 -7.96 -26.61
CA ASP A 138 -17.05 -6.75 -26.67
C ASP A 138 -18.20 -6.85 -25.66
N LEU A 139 -18.36 -5.80 -24.87
CA LEU A 139 -19.43 -5.61 -23.88
C LEU A 139 -20.20 -4.36 -24.25
N LYS A 140 -21.48 -4.50 -24.54
CA LYS A 140 -22.30 -3.37 -24.99
C LYS A 140 -22.46 -2.25 -23.97
N LEU A 141 -22.55 -2.60 -22.68
CA LEU A 141 -22.86 -1.63 -21.63
C LEU A 141 -22.36 -2.07 -20.26
N ILE A 142 -21.66 -1.17 -19.56
CA ILE A 142 -21.28 -1.33 -18.15
C ILE A 142 -21.71 -0.06 -17.41
N ARG A 143 -22.64 -0.18 -16.46
CA ARG A 143 -23.17 0.98 -15.73
C ARG A 143 -22.17 1.51 -14.70
N PRO A 144 -22.38 2.74 -14.18
CA PRO A 144 -21.63 3.24 -13.04
C PRO A 144 -21.61 2.24 -11.90
N HIS A 145 -20.42 1.98 -11.36
CA HIS A 145 -20.16 1.07 -10.26
C HIS A 145 -20.51 -0.41 -10.52
N GLU A 146 -20.67 -0.81 -11.79
CA GLU A 146 -20.74 -2.23 -12.17
C GLU A 146 -19.35 -2.77 -12.54
N SER A 147 -19.19 -4.08 -12.33
CA SER A 147 -18.02 -4.85 -12.71
C SER A 147 -18.40 -5.98 -13.66
N ALA A 148 -17.51 -6.29 -14.59
CA ALA A 148 -17.53 -7.50 -15.41
C ALA A 148 -16.31 -8.36 -15.04
N TYR A 149 -16.56 -9.64 -14.81
CA TYR A 149 -15.55 -10.64 -14.49
C TYR A 149 -15.33 -11.54 -15.70
N ILE A 150 -14.08 -11.73 -16.08
CA ILE A 150 -13.69 -12.56 -17.22
C ILE A 150 -12.84 -13.70 -16.67
N TYR A 151 -13.35 -14.91 -16.82
CA TYR A 151 -12.68 -16.15 -16.44
C TYR A 151 -12.13 -16.79 -17.71
N ILE A 152 -10.83 -17.00 -17.78
CA ILE A 152 -10.19 -17.57 -18.96
C ILE A 152 -9.42 -18.80 -18.54
N GLN A 153 -9.77 -19.94 -19.13
CA GLN A 153 -8.95 -21.13 -19.08
C GLN A 153 -7.87 -21.03 -20.14
N VAL A 154 -6.62 -21.14 -19.73
CA VAL A 154 -5.44 -20.91 -20.55
C VAL A 154 -4.44 -22.07 -20.46
N SER A 155 -3.66 -22.30 -21.51
CA SER A 155 -2.66 -23.38 -21.53
C SER A 155 -1.52 -23.18 -20.52
N THR A 156 -1.15 -21.92 -20.25
CA THR A 156 -0.15 -21.54 -19.23
C THR A 156 -0.65 -20.31 -18.43
N PRO A 157 -0.33 -20.21 -17.12
CA PRO A 157 -0.82 -19.16 -16.21
C PRO A 157 -0.12 -17.81 -16.44
N THR A 158 -0.19 -17.29 -17.67
CA THR A 158 0.50 -16.08 -18.09
C THR A 158 -0.35 -15.31 -19.08
N PHE A 159 -0.26 -13.98 -19.04
CA PHE A 159 -0.72 -13.12 -20.12
C PHE A 159 0.42 -12.16 -20.49
N LYS A 160 0.30 -11.46 -21.62
CA LYS A 160 1.26 -10.45 -22.04
C LYS A 160 0.73 -9.05 -21.77
N LYS A 161 -0.51 -8.78 -22.20
CA LYS A 161 -1.14 -7.47 -22.08
C LYS A 161 -2.66 -7.61 -22.06
N VAL A 162 -3.33 -6.80 -21.25
CA VAL A 162 -4.77 -6.58 -21.34
C VAL A 162 -5.03 -5.11 -21.58
N ALA A 163 -5.94 -4.80 -22.50
CA ALA A 163 -6.37 -3.44 -22.80
C ALA A 163 -7.89 -3.33 -22.74
N ILE A 164 -8.38 -2.25 -22.13
CA ILE A 164 -9.79 -1.89 -22.02
C ILE A 164 -9.99 -0.55 -22.73
N SER A 165 -11.05 -0.49 -23.53
CA SER A 165 -11.48 0.74 -24.20
C SER A 165 -13.00 0.82 -24.21
N SER A 166 -13.56 2.01 -24.35
CA SER A 166 -14.99 2.23 -24.55
C SER A 166 -15.20 3.56 -25.23
N ASP A 167 -16.24 3.67 -26.05
CA ASP A 167 -16.62 4.89 -26.76
C ASP A 167 -16.87 6.08 -25.82
N SER A 168 -17.19 5.81 -24.55
CA SER A 168 -17.54 6.81 -23.54
C SER A 168 -16.42 7.06 -22.51
N THR A 169 -15.21 6.58 -22.78
CA THR A 169 -14.02 6.77 -21.91
C THR A 169 -13.03 7.74 -22.53
N ALA A 170 -12.23 8.42 -21.68
CA ALA A 170 -11.24 9.40 -22.15
C ALA A 170 -9.99 8.78 -22.81
N GLY A 171 -9.84 7.46 -22.79
CA GLY A 171 -8.67 6.79 -23.36
C GLY A 171 -8.66 5.29 -23.10
N VAL A 172 -7.70 4.61 -23.73
CA VAL A 172 -7.45 3.17 -23.53
C VAL A 172 -6.68 2.98 -22.23
N LYS A 173 -7.09 2.01 -21.42
CA LYS A 173 -6.37 1.55 -20.23
C LYS A 173 -5.78 0.19 -20.49
N ASP A 174 -4.50 0.03 -20.23
CA ASP A 174 -3.80 -1.24 -20.39
C ASP A 174 -2.96 -1.61 -19.17
N ILE A 175 -2.76 -2.92 -19.01
CA ILE A 175 -1.90 -3.50 -18.00
C ILE A 175 -1.12 -4.67 -18.60
N THR A 176 0.16 -4.74 -18.28
CA THR A 176 1.05 -5.84 -18.65
C THR A 176 1.28 -6.79 -17.49
N LEU A 177 1.75 -8.01 -17.77
CA LEU A 177 2.08 -8.97 -16.71
C LEU A 177 3.19 -8.45 -15.78
N GLY A 178 4.15 -7.68 -16.32
CA GLY A 178 5.21 -7.06 -15.51
C GLY A 178 4.63 -6.13 -14.45
N GLU A 179 3.78 -5.19 -14.86
CA GLU A 179 3.11 -4.23 -13.96
C GLU A 179 2.22 -4.93 -12.93
N TYR A 180 1.54 -6.02 -13.32
CA TYR A 180 0.77 -6.85 -12.40
C TYR A 180 1.64 -7.48 -11.31
N LEU A 181 2.78 -8.06 -11.70
CA LEU A 181 3.71 -8.72 -10.76
C LEU A 181 4.35 -7.71 -9.81
N GLU A 182 4.70 -6.52 -10.30
CA GLU A 182 5.22 -5.43 -9.48
C GLU A 182 4.18 -4.95 -8.45
N THR A 183 2.93 -4.73 -8.89
CA THR A 183 1.82 -4.32 -8.01
C THR A 183 1.45 -5.40 -6.97
N GLY A 184 1.64 -6.68 -7.31
CA GLY A 184 1.43 -7.80 -6.39
C GLY A 184 2.53 -7.97 -5.35
N SER A 185 3.76 -7.51 -5.65
CA SER A 185 4.93 -7.65 -4.76
C SER A 185 4.92 -6.69 -3.56
N ASP A 186 4.11 -5.64 -3.60
CA ASP A 186 3.91 -4.69 -2.49
C ASP A 186 3.04 -5.26 -1.34
N ARG A 187 2.51 -6.47 -1.48
CA ARG A 187 1.78 -7.16 -0.40
C ARG A 187 2.76 -7.82 0.57
N SER A 188 3.26 -7.00 1.50
CA SER A 188 3.74 -7.39 2.84
C SER A 188 4.88 -8.42 2.90
N THR A 189 5.97 -8.20 2.18
CA THR A 189 7.28 -8.65 2.70
C THR A 189 7.82 -7.58 3.65
N PRO A 190 8.24 -7.92 4.88
CA PRO A 190 8.87 -6.94 5.77
C PRO A 190 10.09 -6.38 5.04
N THR A 191 10.00 -5.10 4.66
CA THR A 191 11.06 -4.43 3.92
C THR A 191 12.32 -4.44 4.79
N PHE A 192 13.49 -4.63 4.18
CA PHE A 192 14.79 -4.54 4.87
C PHE A 192 14.90 -3.27 5.75
N GLN A 193 14.26 -2.19 5.31
CA GLN A 193 14.11 -0.94 6.05
C GLN A 193 13.35 -1.08 7.37
N GLY A 194 12.27 -1.87 7.43
CA GLY A 194 11.52 -2.15 8.65
C GLY A 194 12.33 -2.98 9.66
N PHE A 195 13.13 -3.94 9.16
CA PHE A 195 14.08 -4.68 10.00
C PHE A 195 15.16 -3.77 10.57
N LEU A 196 15.74 -2.87 9.76
CA LEU A 196 16.73 -1.90 10.22
C LEU A 196 16.15 -0.96 11.30
N LEU A 197 14.92 -0.49 11.12
CA LEU A 197 14.25 0.40 12.06
C LEU A 197 13.98 -0.28 13.41
N PHE A 198 13.59 -1.56 13.39
CA PHE A 198 13.40 -2.36 14.59
C PHE A 198 14.72 -2.55 15.36
N LEU A 199 15.81 -2.86 14.65
CA LEU A 199 17.14 -3.04 15.22
C LEU A 199 17.66 -1.74 15.85
N LEU A 200 17.48 -0.61 15.16
CA LEU A 200 17.86 0.71 15.63
C LEU A 200 17.02 1.14 16.85
N GLY A 201 15.71 0.91 16.81
CA GLY A 201 14.80 1.19 17.93
C GLY A 201 15.15 0.37 19.17
N GLY A 202 15.47 -0.91 19.00
CA GLY A 202 15.96 -1.78 20.07
C GLY A 202 17.25 -1.26 20.70
N PHE A 203 18.23 -0.87 19.87
CA PHE A 203 19.52 -0.35 20.34
C PHE A 203 19.37 0.95 21.15
N ILE A 204 18.53 1.87 20.67
CA ILE A 204 18.22 3.13 21.36
C ILE A 204 17.56 2.85 22.72
N LEU A 205 16.62 1.90 22.79
CA LEU A 205 15.96 1.53 24.04
C LEU A 205 16.96 0.97 25.05
N THR A 206 17.83 0.04 24.63
CA THR A 206 18.83 -0.57 25.51
C THR A 206 19.81 0.48 26.05
N ILE A 207 20.29 1.39 25.19
CA ILE A 207 21.16 2.49 25.60
C ILE A 207 20.44 3.41 26.59
N SER A 208 19.20 3.79 26.32
CA SER A 208 18.43 4.68 27.20
C SER A 208 18.27 4.07 28.59
N VAL A 209 17.89 2.79 28.67
CA VAL A 209 17.73 2.08 29.96
C VAL A 209 19.07 2.01 30.71
N TYR A 210 20.16 1.68 30.01
CA TYR A 210 21.49 1.64 30.61
C TYR A 210 21.89 2.99 31.21
N PHE A 211 21.74 4.08 30.45
CA PHE A 211 22.06 5.42 30.95
C PHE A 211 21.18 5.83 32.13
N THR A 212 19.89 5.50 32.13
CA THR A 212 18.99 5.77 33.27
C THR A 212 19.47 5.06 34.54
N ILE A 213 19.87 3.78 34.46
CA ILE A 213 20.37 3.02 35.61
C ILE A 213 21.69 3.60 36.12
N VAL A 214 22.62 3.94 35.21
CA VAL A 214 23.92 4.53 35.58
C VAL A 214 23.73 5.91 36.22
N LEU A 215 22.82 6.74 35.68
CA LEU A 215 22.49 8.04 36.27
C LEU A 215 21.90 7.88 37.66
N LEU A 216 20.92 6.98 37.84
CA LEU A 216 20.33 6.69 39.15
C LEU A 216 21.37 6.17 40.14
N SER A 217 22.29 5.31 39.71
CA SER A 217 23.37 4.79 40.57
C SER A 217 24.36 5.88 40.99
N LYS A 218 24.75 6.77 40.06
CA LYS A 218 25.60 7.94 40.36
C LYS A 218 24.88 8.95 41.25
N LEU A 219 23.61 9.25 40.97
CA LEU A 219 22.76 10.12 41.80
C LEU A 219 22.59 9.56 43.20
N ASN A 220 22.38 8.25 43.36
CA ASN A 220 22.27 7.60 44.67
C ASN A 220 23.60 7.67 45.45
N LYS A 221 24.75 7.52 44.76
CA LYS A 221 26.07 7.75 45.39
C LYS A 221 26.30 9.22 45.77
N LEU A 222 25.82 10.17 44.96
CA LEU A 222 25.97 11.62 45.17
C LEU A 222 24.96 12.16 46.19
N LEU A 223 23.84 11.46 46.37
CA LEU A 223 22.77 11.74 47.34
C LEU A 223 22.81 10.85 48.58
N LYS A 224 23.89 10.09 48.83
CA LYS A 224 24.24 9.69 50.20
C LYS A 224 24.19 10.98 51.04
N MET A 225 23.25 11.20 51.96
CA MET A 225 22.63 10.22 52.87
C MET A 225 23.72 9.27 53.40
N GLU A 226 24.76 9.88 53.96
CA GLU A 226 25.10 9.55 55.36
C GLU A 226 23.87 9.74 56.24
#